data_AF-A0A7Y7TIX1-F1
#
_entry.id   AF-A0A7Y7TIX1-F1
#
_cell.length_a   1.000
_cell.length_b   1.000
_cell.length_c   1.000
_cell.angle_alpha   90.00
_cell.angle_beta   90.00
_cell.angle_gamma   90.00
#
_symmetry.space_group_name_H-M   'P 1'
#
loop_
_entity.id
_entity.type
_entity.pdbx_description
1 polymer ?
#
loop_
_entity_poly.entity_id
_entity_poly.type
_entity_poly.pdbx_seq_one_letter_code
_entity_poly.pdbx_strand_id
1 'polypeptide(L)'
;MTTHIDFVPKWLRILVGILALMNIAFGVMGYFDMTVLFPNGNGIDLSSAIIKNASFEFAARNLSIGLALMIVALKGVPESITIVTIIRALIEIQTIIIAIVHGNITTMLVLPAVLLIAEIFIIITLIKVIAKRDA
;
A
#
# COMPACT_ATOMS: atom_id res chain seq x y z
N MET A 1 13.18 -11.30 31.23
CA MET A 1 13.65 -10.78 29.93
C MET A 1 12.47 -10.78 28.98
N THR A 2 11.83 -9.63 28.78
CA THR A 2 10.82 -9.46 27.72
C THR A 2 11.56 -9.50 26.39
N THR A 3 11.37 -10.58 25.63
CA THR A 3 11.95 -10.72 24.30
C THR A 3 11.57 -9.53 23.44
N HIS A 4 12.56 -8.91 22.82
CA HIS A 4 12.53 -7.71 21.96
C HIS A 4 11.52 -7.73 20.78
N ILE A 5 10.74 -8.81 20.63
CA ILE A 5 9.99 -9.19 19.43
C ILE A 5 8.49 -8.81 19.53
N ASP A 6 7.99 -8.41 20.70
CA ASP A 6 6.55 -8.14 20.91
C ASP A 6 6.25 -6.71 21.39
N PHE A 7 7.03 -5.70 20.95
CA PHE A 7 6.70 -4.30 21.25
C PHE A 7 5.52 -3.77 20.45
N VAL A 8 5.21 -4.35 19.28
CA VAL A 8 4.09 -3.94 18.46
C VAL A 8 2.82 -4.66 18.92
N PRO A 9 1.76 -3.93 19.31
CA PRO A 9 0.49 -4.54 19.70
C PRO A 9 -0.04 -5.48 18.62
N LYS A 10 -0.55 -6.67 19.02
CA LYS A 10 -1.06 -7.68 18.07
C LYS A 10 -2.12 -7.12 17.11
N TRP A 11 -3.02 -6.27 17.60
CA TRP A 11 -4.05 -5.63 16.77
C TRP A 11 -3.46 -4.77 15.65
N LEU A 12 -2.35 -4.06 15.92
CA LEU A 12 -1.66 -3.24 14.94
C LEU A 12 -0.96 -4.10 13.88
N ARG A 13 -0.37 -5.23 14.28
CA ARG A 13 0.21 -6.21 13.36
C ARG A 13 -0.85 -6.84 12.44
N ILE A 14 -2.04 -7.12 12.99
CA ILE A 14 -3.18 -7.64 12.22
C ILE A 14 -3.64 -6.60 11.20
N LEU A 15 -3.80 -5.33 11.58
CA LEU A 15 -4.18 -4.27 10.64
C LEU A 15 -3.17 -4.11 9.50
N VAL A 16 -1.87 -4.09 9.81
CA VAL A 16 -0.80 -4.05 8.81
C VAL A 16 -0.85 -5.29 7.91
N GLY A 17 -1.13 -6.46 8.49
CA GLY A 17 -1.32 -7.70 7.74
C GLY A 17 -2.51 -7.66 6.77
N ILE A 18 -3.64 -7.08 7.19
CA ILE A 18 -4.81 -6.87 6.32
C ILE A 18 -4.44 -5.91 5.17
N LEU A 19 -3.79 -4.80 5.48
CA LEU A 19 -3.26 -3.87 4.47
C LEU A 19 -2.31 -4.55 3.49
N ALA A 20 -1.43 -5.42 3.98
CA ALA A 20 -0.52 -6.22 3.16
C ALA A 20 -1.29 -7.12 2.18
N LEU A 21 -2.29 -7.86 2.68
CA LEU A 21 -3.13 -8.75 1.87
C LEU A 21 -3.92 -7.97 0.83
N MET A 22 -4.47 -6.80 1.18
CA MET A 22 -5.14 -5.93 0.21
C MET A 22 -4.20 -5.50 -0.93
N ASN A 23 -2.96 -5.12 -0.61
CA ASN A 23 -1.97 -4.74 -1.64
C ASN A 23 -1.54 -5.92 -2.52
N ILE A 24 -1.39 -7.11 -1.94
CA ILE A 24 -1.15 -8.33 -2.70
C ILE A 24 -2.33 -8.60 -3.63
N ALA A 25 -3.56 -8.49 -3.15
CA ALA A 25 -4.75 -8.68 -3.96
C ALA A 25 -4.82 -7.67 -5.12
N PHE A 26 -4.57 -6.37 -4.87
CA PHE A 26 -4.51 -5.37 -5.94
C PHE A 26 -3.38 -5.62 -6.94
N GLY A 27 -2.20 -6.05 -6.47
CA GLY A 27 -1.09 -6.41 -7.34
C GLY A 27 -1.39 -7.63 -8.23
N VAL A 28 -2.02 -8.66 -7.66
CA VAL A 28 -2.44 -9.87 -8.38
C VAL A 28 -3.57 -9.56 -9.36
N MET A 29 -4.60 -8.83 -8.93
CA MET A 29 -5.70 -8.41 -9.81
C MET A 29 -5.21 -7.54 -10.97
N GLY A 30 -4.27 -6.62 -10.74
CA GLY A 30 -3.67 -5.82 -11.82
C GLY A 30 -2.85 -6.64 -12.82
N TYR A 31 -2.43 -7.86 -12.46
CA TYR A 31 -1.77 -8.80 -13.38
C TYR A 31 -2.76 -9.59 -14.25
N PHE A 32 -3.93 -9.92 -13.70
CA PHE A 32 -4.96 -10.73 -14.38
C PHE A 32 -6.04 -9.91 -15.08
N ASP A 33 -6.32 -8.68 -14.62
CA ASP A 33 -7.37 -7.80 -15.12
C ASP A 33 -6.89 -6.34 -15.12
N MET A 34 -6.18 -5.96 -16.18
CA MET A 34 -5.65 -4.61 -16.38
C MET A 34 -6.75 -3.56 -16.61
N THR A 35 -7.98 -4.00 -16.91
CA THR A 35 -9.14 -3.16 -17.22
C THR A 35 -9.71 -2.43 -15.99
N VAL A 36 -9.43 -2.93 -14.78
CA VAL A 36 -9.93 -2.33 -13.52
C VAL A 36 -9.24 -1.00 -13.17
N LEU A 37 -7.98 -0.81 -13.62
CA LEU A 37 -7.17 0.36 -13.30
C LEU A 37 -7.26 1.49 -14.34
N PHE A 38 -7.92 1.25 -15.47
CA PHE A 38 -8.13 2.22 -16.53
C PHE A 38 -9.54 2.08 -17.15
N PRO A 39 -10.59 2.57 -16.47
CA PRO A 39 -11.95 2.52 -16.98
C PRO A 39 -12.13 3.63 -18.01
N ASN A 40 -11.74 3.37 -19.26
CA ASN A 40 -12.25 4.01 -20.48
C ASN A 40 -11.65 3.36 -21.73
N GLY A 41 -12.04 2.10 -21.95
CA GLY A 41 -11.93 1.51 -23.26
C GLY A 41 -12.89 0.33 -23.33
N ASN A 42 -13.73 0.30 -24.37
CA ASN A 42 -14.19 -0.96 -24.95
C ASN A 42 -12.92 -1.74 -25.36
N GLY A 43 -12.24 -2.40 -24.42
CA GLY A 43 -10.85 -2.79 -24.60
C GLY A 43 -9.96 -1.57 -24.85
N ILE A 44 -9.21 -1.13 -23.84
CA ILE A 44 -8.03 -0.32 -24.14
C ILE A 44 -7.18 -1.19 -25.06
N ASP A 45 -6.97 -0.75 -26.29
CA ASP A 45 -6.12 -1.45 -27.22
C ASP A 45 -4.71 -1.52 -26.62
N LEU A 46 -4.38 -2.69 -26.07
CA LEU A 46 -3.08 -3.03 -25.49
C LEU A 46 -1.99 -3.13 -26.59
N SER A 47 -2.28 -2.67 -27.82
CA SER A 47 -1.34 -2.56 -28.93
C SER A 47 -0.14 -1.65 -28.62
N SER A 48 -0.30 -0.68 -27.71
CA SER A 48 0.81 0.16 -27.26
C SER A 48 1.57 -0.50 -26.09
N ALA A 49 2.81 -0.87 -26.32
CA ALA A 49 3.69 -1.49 -25.31
C ALA A 49 3.88 -0.61 -24.05
N ILE A 50 3.69 0.71 -24.18
CA ILE A 50 3.88 1.70 -23.12
C ILE A 50 2.78 1.58 -22.05
N ILE A 51 1.51 1.47 -22.45
CA ILE A 51 0.38 1.35 -21.51
C ILE A 51 0.43 -0.01 -20.79
N LYS A 52 0.82 -1.07 -21.51
CA LYS A 52 1.00 -2.40 -20.95
C LYS A 52 2.12 -2.45 -19.90
N ASN A 53 3.26 -1.81 -20.19
CA ASN A 53 4.39 -1.72 -19.25
C ASN A 53 4.04 -0.90 -17.99
N ALA A 54 3.35 0.24 -18.15
CA ALA A 54 2.95 1.07 -17.02
C ALA A 54 2.00 0.35 -16.04
N SER A 55 1.06 -0.44 -16.56
CA SER A 55 0.15 -1.22 -15.74
C SER A 55 0.85 -2.42 -15.06
N PHE A 56 1.81 -3.08 -15.73
CA PHE A 56 2.61 -4.11 -15.08
C PHE A 56 3.52 -3.55 -13.99
N GLU A 57 4.10 -2.37 -14.18
CA GLU A 57 4.84 -1.66 -13.13
C GLU A 57 3.95 -1.35 -11.93
N PHE A 58 2.72 -0.86 -12.15
CA PHE A 58 1.79 -0.57 -11.07
C PHE A 58 1.40 -1.83 -10.28
N ALA A 59 1.08 -2.92 -10.98
CA ALA A 59 0.75 -4.21 -10.37
C ALA A 59 1.94 -4.79 -9.58
N ALA A 60 3.14 -4.78 -10.16
CA ALA A 60 4.37 -5.27 -9.53
C ALA A 60 4.75 -4.42 -8.30
N ARG A 61 4.54 -3.10 -8.36
CA ARG A 61 4.77 -2.19 -7.23
C ARG A 61 3.85 -2.51 -6.06
N ASN A 62 2.55 -2.66 -6.30
CA ASN A 62 1.59 -2.97 -5.23
C ASN A 62 1.84 -4.36 -4.63
N LEU A 63 2.17 -5.34 -5.48
CA LEU A 63 2.54 -6.68 -5.03
C LEU A 63 3.80 -6.66 -4.15
N SER A 64 4.87 -5.99 -4.59
CA SER A 64 6.15 -5.96 -3.85
C SER A 64 6.00 -5.29 -2.49
N ILE A 65 5.21 -4.22 -2.38
CA ILE A 65 4.92 -3.55 -1.10
C ILE A 65 4.02 -4.41 -0.22
N GLY A 66 3.03 -5.08 -0.80
CA GLY A 66 2.18 -6.02 -0.07
C GLY A 66 3.00 -7.15 0.55
N LEU A 67 3.91 -7.74 -0.21
CA LEU A 67 4.83 -8.77 0.29
C LEU A 67 5.78 -8.22 1.37
N ALA A 68 6.34 -7.02 1.16
CA ALA A 68 7.20 -6.37 2.16
C ALA A 68 6.44 -6.14 3.48
N LEU A 69 5.22 -5.59 3.42
CA LEU A 69 4.35 -5.37 4.58
C LEU A 69 4.03 -6.68 5.31
N MET A 70 3.76 -7.76 4.57
CA MET A 70 3.48 -9.06 5.17
C MET A 70 4.69 -9.60 5.93
N ILE A 71 5.89 -9.51 5.34
CA ILE A 71 7.13 -9.95 6.00
C ILE A 71 7.39 -9.15 7.27
N VAL A 72 7.28 -7.81 7.22
CA VAL A 72 7.56 -6.97 8.40
C VAL A 72 6.48 -7.11 9.47
N ALA A 73 5.21 -7.34 9.11
CA ALA A 73 4.14 -7.64 10.06
C ALA A 73 4.39 -8.98 10.79
N LEU A 74 4.87 -10.01 10.08
CA LEU A 74 5.25 -11.30 10.64
C LEU A 74 6.48 -11.19 11.55
N LYS A 75 7.47 -10.37 11.19
CA LYS A 75 8.65 -10.12 12.03
C LYS A 75 8.34 -9.26 13.26
N GLY A 76 7.41 -8.31 13.15
CA GLY A 76 6.95 -7.50 14.28
C GLY A 76 7.89 -6.37 14.70
N VAL A 77 8.84 -5.99 13.84
CA VAL A 77 9.79 -4.90 14.13
C VAL A 77 9.11 -3.56 13.82
N PRO A 78 8.87 -2.70 14.84
CA PRO A 78 8.09 -1.47 14.66
C PRO A 78 8.70 -0.53 13.61
N GLU A 79 10.03 -0.40 13.57
CA GLU A 79 10.74 0.46 12.62
C GLU A 79 10.53 -0.01 11.19
N SER A 80 10.67 -1.32 10.96
CA SER A 80 10.49 -1.90 9.62
C SER A 80 9.04 -1.75 9.15
N ILE A 81 8.07 -1.96 10.04
CA ILE A 81 6.65 -1.72 9.73
C ILE A 81 6.42 -0.24 9.40
N THR A 82 7.00 0.67 10.19
CA THR A 82 6.85 2.12 9.99
C THR A 82 7.41 2.54 8.64
N ILE A 83 8.63 2.15 8.30
CA ILE A 83 9.29 2.52 7.04
C ILE A 83 8.50 2.01 5.83
N VAL A 84 8.09 0.74 5.84
CA VAL A 84 7.34 0.18 4.71
C VAL A 84 5.96 0.83 4.58
N THR A 85 5.31 1.18 5.70
CA THR A 85 4.04 1.92 5.68
C THR A 85 4.22 3.36 5.16
N ILE A 86 5.34 4.02 5.46
CA ILE A 86 5.68 5.35 4.89
C ILE A 86 5.87 5.25 3.37
N ILE A 87 6.62 4.26 2.88
CA ILE A 87 6.84 4.06 1.44
C ILE A 87 5.50 3.86 0.73
N ARG A 88 4.59 3.08 1.33
CA ARG A 88 3.24 2.89 0.80
C ARG A 88 2.44 4.20 0.76
N ALA A 89 2.46 4.99 1.83
CA ALA A 89 1.77 6.29 1.89
C ALA A 89 2.26 7.26 0.80
N LEU A 90 3.57 7.28 0.51
CA LEU A 90 4.11 8.10 -0.58
C LEU A 90 3.55 7.68 -1.96
N ILE A 91 3.27 6.39 -2.13
CA ILE A 91 2.71 5.85 -3.38
C ILE A 91 1.21 6.14 -3.51
N GLU A 92 0.45 6.09 -2.42
CA GLU A 92 -0.94 6.53 -2.42
C GLU A 92 -1.03 8.02 -2.76
N ILE A 93 -0.15 8.85 -2.19
CA ILE A 93 -0.04 10.29 -2.55
C ILE A 93 0.25 10.47 -4.05
N GLN A 94 1.21 9.72 -4.60
CA GLN A 94 1.50 9.78 -6.03
C GLN A 94 0.26 9.43 -6.88
N THR A 95 -0.49 8.40 -6.48
CA THR A 95 -1.71 7.96 -7.16
C THR A 95 -2.79 9.04 -7.12
N ILE A 96 -2.96 9.71 -5.98
CA ILE A 96 -3.87 10.86 -5.83
C ILE A 96 -3.45 12.01 -6.76
N ILE A 97 -2.17 12.37 -6.80
CA ILE A 97 -1.65 13.44 -7.67
C ILE A 97 -1.95 13.13 -9.14
N ILE A 98 -1.68 11.89 -9.57
CA ILE A 98 -1.97 11.45 -10.94
C ILE A 98 -3.46 11.55 -11.25
N ALA A 99 -4.33 11.10 -10.35
CA ALA A 99 -5.79 11.17 -10.55
C ALA A 99 -6.30 12.61 -10.69
N ILE A 100 -5.76 13.55 -9.90
CA ILE A 100 -6.06 14.98 -9.98
C ILE A 100 -5.61 15.56 -11.32
N VAL A 101 -4.37 15.28 -11.74
CA VAL A 101 -3.81 15.79 -13.01
C VAL A 101 -4.61 15.31 -14.22
N HIS A 102 -5.09 14.07 -14.20
CA HIS A 102 -5.91 13.51 -15.28
C HIS A 102 -7.39 13.90 -15.20
N GLY A 103 -7.80 14.73 -14.23
CA GLY A 103 -9.18 15.20 -14.07
C GLY A 103 -10.18 14.10 -13.68
N ASN A 104 -9.72 12.92 -13.29
CA ASN A 104 -10.58 11.79 -12.96
C ASN A 104 -10.91 11.78 -11.45
N ILE A 105 -11.77 12.72 -11.05
CA ILE A 105 -12.19 12.94 -9.66
C ILE A 105 -13.36 12.01 -9.30
N THR A 106 -13.19 10.70 -9.52
CA THR A 106 -14.21 9.68 -9.26
C THR A 106 -13.82 8.80 -8.06
N THR A 107 -14.48 7.63 -7.91
CA THR A 107 -14.17 6.58 -6.91
C THR A 107 -12.68 6.19 -6.85
N MET A 108 -11.92 6.43 -7.92
CA MET A 108 -10.46 6.23 -7.96
C MET A 108 -9.67 7.10 -6.98
N LEU A 109 -10.22 8.23 -6.51
CA LEU A 109 -9.53 9.15 -5.60
C LEU A 109 -9.93 8.91 -4.13
N VAL A 110 -11.15 8.43 -3.90
CA VAL A 110 -11.71 8.17 -2.56
C VAL A 110 -10.99 7.02 -1.87
N LEU A 111 -10.74 5.91 -2.59
CA LEU A 111 -10.09 4.73 -2.00
C LEU A 111 -8.64 5.01 -1.57
N PRO A 112 -7.76 5.59 -2.41
CA PRO A 112 -6.42 6.01 -2.00
C PRO A 112 -6.42 6.99 -0.82
N ALA A 113 -7.36 7.93 -0.78
CA ALA A 113 -7.46 8.88 0.32
C ALA A 113 -7.82 8.21 1.66
N VAL A 114 -8.74 7.25 1.65
CA VAL A 114 -9.10 6.47 2.85
C VAL A 114 -7.93 5.60 3.32
N LEU A 115 -7.23 4.95 2.39
CA LEU A 115 -6.04 4.15 2.71
C LEU A 115 -4.92 5.03 3.28
N LEU A 116 -4.68 6.20 2.71
CA LEU A 116 -3.69 7.16 3.20
C LEU A 116 -3.99 7.61 4.63
N ILE A 117 -5.26 7.88 4.97
CA ILE A 117 -5.64 8.23 6.35
C ILE A 117 -5.35 7.06 7.31
N ALA A 118 -5.69 5.83 6.92
CA ALA A 118 -5.42 4.65 7.74
C ALA A 118 -3.91 4.42 7.92
N GLU A 119 -3.11 4.64 6.88
CA GLU A 119 -1.65 4.53 6.92
C GLU A 119 -1.02 5.60 7.83
N ILE A 120 -1.44 6.86 7.71
CA ILE A 120 -0.98 7.94 8.60
C ILE A 120 -1.29 7.61 10.06
N PHE A 121 -2.49 7.10 10.34
CA PHE A 121 -2.86 6.64 11.68
C PHE A 121 -1.93 5.53 12.20
N ILE A 122 -1.61 4.54 11.36
CA ILE A 122 -0.70 3.45 11.69
C ILE A 122 0.72 3.99 11.94
N ILE A 123 1.21 4.89 11.10
CA ILE A 123 2.54 5.50 11.23
C ILE A 123 2.64 6.25 12.56
N ILE A 124 1.68 7.12 12.88
CA ILE A 124 1.68 7.87 14.16
C ILE A 124 1.65 6.91 15.35
N THR A 125 0.85 5.85 15.27
CA THR A 125 0.74 4.86 16.33
C THR A 125 2.06 4.12 16.53
N LEU A 126 2.74 3.72 15.45
CA LEU A 126 4.03 3.04 15.52
C LEU A 126 5.14 3.95 16.03
N ILE A 127 5.18 5.22 15.62
CA ILE A 127 6.13 6.20 16.15
C ILE A 127 5.96 6.35 17.67
N LYS A 128 4.72 6.41 18.17
CA LYS A 128 4.47 6.44 19.62
C LYS A 128 4.94 5.17 20.33
N VAL A 129 4.78 4.00 19.71
CA VAL A 129 5.28 2.72 20.25
C VAL A 129 6.80 2.72 20.32
N ILE A 130 7.49 3.20 19.27
CA ILE A 130 8.95 3.32 19.24
C ILE A 130 9.43 4.28 20.32
N ALA A 131 8.83 5.48 20.39
CA ALA A 131 9.19 6.49 21.39
C ALA A 131 9.01 5.99 22.83
N LYS A 132 7.98 5.19 23.11
CA LYS A 132 7.76 4.59 24.43
C LYS A 132 8.75 3.47 24.75
N ARG A 133 9.27 2.77 23.74
CA ARG A 133 10.29 1.73 23.92
C ARG A 133 11.67 2.34 24.22
N ASP A 134 11.98 3.46 23.57
CA ASP A 134 13.31 4.10 23.63
C ASP A 134 13.44 5.13 24.78
N ALA A 135 12.35 5.40 25.52
CA ALA A 135 12.31 6.26 26.72
C ALA A 135 12.56 5.47 28.01
#